data_AF-A0A950QYC9-F1
#
_entry.id   AF-A0A950QYC9-F1
#
_cell.length_a   1.000
_cell.length_b   1.000
_cell.length_c   1.000
_cell.angle_alpha   90.00
_cell.angle_beta   90.00
_cell.angle_gamma   90.00
#
_symmetry.space_group_name_H-M   'P 1'
#
loop_
_entity.id
_entity.type
_entity.pdbx_description
1 polymer ?
#
loop_
_entity_poly.entity_id
_entity_poly.type
_entity_poly.pdbx_seq_one_letter_code
_entity_poly.pdbx_strand_id
1 'polypeptide(L)'
;MGAFSELVTHYDRRIFRIAKQITQNDDDAEDVLQETFLKAYSHLDEFQGNSKFYTWLVRIAVNEALMRLRKRRSDKAVPLDEPVDTGEDEVVREIAVWEENPEDRYSREELGEILDEAIQSLKPIYRTVFILRDIEELSIEETAEALK
;
A
#
# COMPACT_ATOMS: atom_id res chain seq x y z
N MET A 1 -14.00 -9.43 20.26
CA MET A 1 -14.47 -8.83 19.00
C MET A 1 -14.34 -7.31 19.00
N GLY A 2 -14.79 -6.57 20.04
CA GLY A 2 -14.76 -5.09 20.07
C GLY A 2 -13.38 -4.45 19.86
N ALA A 3 -12.38 -4.81 20.67
CA ALA A 3 -11.05 -4.17 20.62
C ALA A 3 -10.28 -4.40 19.30
N PHE A 4 -10.42 -5.57 18.67
CA PHE A 4 -9.79 -5.81 17.37
C PHE A 4 -10.50 -5.05 16.24
N SER A 5 -11.83 -4.95 16.29
CA SER A 5 -12.59 -4.15 15.33
C SER A 5 -12.16 -2.67 15.35
N GLU A 6 -11.83 -2.12 16.52
CA GLU A 6 -11.29 -0.77 16.63
C GLU A 6 -9.93 -0.63 15.95
N LEU A 7 -9.04 -1.64 16.10
CA LEU A 7 -7.76 -1.67 15.38
C LEU A 7 -7.96 -1.74 13.86
N VAL A 8 -8.92 -2.54 13.40
CA VAL A 8 -9.26 -2.62 11.97
C VAL A 8 -9.70 -1.25 11.45
N THR A 9 -10.71 -0.64 12.07
CA THR A 9 -11.20 0.69 11.66
C THR A 9 -10.13 1.79 11.76
N HIS A 10 -9.16 1.63 12.65
CA HIS A 10 -8.08 2.60 12.80
C HIS A 10 -7.00 2.47 11.71
N TYR A 11 -6.73 1.26 11.23
CA TYR A 11 -5.62 1.00 10.29
C TYR A 11 -6.05 0.67 8.86
N ASP A 12 -7.33 0.35 8.60
CA ASP A 12 -7.83 -0.12 7.30
C ASP A 12 -7.41 0.76 6.12
N ARG A 13 -7.64 2.07 6.20
CA ARG A 13 -7.31 3.02 5.14
C ARG A 13 -5.80 3.08 4.87
N ARG A 14 -4.99 3.00 5.93
CA ARG A 14 -3.52 3.04 5.80
C ARG A 14 -3.00 1.77 5.14
N ILE A 15 -3.47 0.61 5.62
CA ILE A 15 -3.10 -0.69 5.05
C ILE A 15 -3.57 -0.80 3.60
N PHE A 16 -4.79 -0.36 3.29
CA PHE A 16 -5.30 -0.33 1.93
C PHE A 16 -4.43 0.52 1.02
N ARG A 17 -4.04 1.74 1.45
CA ARG A 17 -3.14 2.59 0.67
C ARG A 17 -1.80 1.92 0.40
N ILE A 18 -1.16 1.32 1.41
CA ILE A 18 0.09 0.58 1.25
C ILE A 18 -0.09 -0.55 0.24
N ALA A 19 -1.14 -1.35 0.39
CA ALA A 19 -1.45 -2.46 -0.52
C ALA A 19 -1.70 -1.98 -1.95
N LYS A 20 -2.48 -0.91 -2.15
CA LYS A 20 -2.77 -0.29 -3.45
C LYS A 20 -1.53 0.22 -4.14
N GLN A 21 -0.64 0.89 -3.42
CA GLN A 21 0.61 1.35 -4.02
C GLN A 21 1.50 0.18 -4.46
N ILE A 22 1.53 -0.92 -3.72
CA ILE A 22 2.35 -2.09 -4.09
C ILE A 22 1.73 -2.82 -5.28
N THR A 23 0.44 -3.15 -5.21
CA THR A 23 -0.26 -3.98 -6.19
C THR A 23 -0.61 -3.25 -7.49
N GLN A 24 -0.79 -1.92 -7.41
CA GLN A 24 -1.30 -1.04 -8.47
C GLN A 24 -2.64 -1.51 -9.05
N ASN A 25 -3.48 -2.12 -8.21
CA ASN A 25 -4.80 -2.59 -8.59
C ASN A 25 -5.70 -2.61 -7.35
N ASP A 26 -6.92 -2.08 -7.47
CA ASP A 26 -7.80 -1.87 -6.31
C ASP A 26 -8.37 -3.18 -5.76
N ASP A 27 -8.76 -4.10 -6.63
CA ASP A 27 -9.26 -5.43 -6.23
C ASP A 27 -8.17 -6.23 -5.50
N ASP A 28 -6.94 -6.22 -6.03
CA ASP A 28 -5.78 -6.85 -5.39
C ASP A 28 -5.47 -6.19 -4.05
N ALA A 29 -5.62 -4.87 -3.94
CA ALA A 29 -5.40 -4.14 -2.69
C ALA A 29 -6.46 -4.47 -1.63
N GLU A 30 -7.71 -4.61 -2.03
CA GLU A 30 -8.80 -5.01 -1.15
C GLU A 30 -8.61 -6.44 -0.66
N ASP A 31 -8.25 -7.37 -1.53
CA ASP A 31 -7.92 -8.75 -1.15
C ASP A 31 -6.74 -8.80 -0.17
N VAL A 32 -5.68 -8.02 -0.43
CA VAL A 32 -4.55 -7.91 0.49
C VAL A 32 -4.97 -7.35 1.84
N LEU A 33 -5.83 -6.32 1.87
CA LEU A 33 -6.35 -5.73 3.11
C LEU A 33 -7.08 -6.78 3.95
N GLN A 34 -7.99 -7.53 3.31
CA GLN A 34 -8.77 -8.57 3.98
C GLN A 34 -7.86 -9.67 4.53
N GLU A 35 -6.95 -10.19 3.70
CA GLU A 35 -6.01 -11.24 4.11
C GLU A 35 -5.07 -10.78 5.22
N THR A 36 -4.66 -9.51 5.18
CA THR A 36 -3.84 -8.89 6.24
C THR A 36 -4.53 -8.94 7.59
N PHE A 37 -5.77 -8.46 7.68
CA PHE A 37 -6.49 -8.45 8.95
C PHE A 37 -6.91 -9.85 9.39
N LEU A 38 -7.22 -10.75 8.46
CA LEU A 38 -7.49 -12.15 8.78
C LEU A 38 -6.25 -12.81 9.42
N LYS A 39 -5.08 -12.64 8.81
CA LYS A 39 -3.80 -13.15 9.34
C LYS A 39 -3.39 -12.48 10.63
N ALA A 40 -3.61 -11.16 10.75
CA ALA A 40 -3.33 -10.43 11.98
C ALA A 40 -4.21 -10.93 13.13
N TYR A 41 -5.50 -11.22 12.86
CA TYR A 41 -6.39 -11.80 13.86
C TYR A 41 -5.97 -13.22 14.24
N SER A 42 -5.66 -14.07 13.26
CA SER A 42 -5.31 -15.47 13.51
C SER A 42 -3.99 -15.65 14.24
N HIS A 43 -3.04 -14.73 14.06
CA HIS A 43 -1.72 -14.77 14.71
C HIS A 43 -1.58 -13.71 15.81
N LEU A 44 -2.68 -13.11 16.26
CA LEU A 44 -2.64 -12.05 17.28
C LEU A 44 -2.04 -12.57 18.59
N ASP A 45 -2.34 -13.82 18.96
CA ASP A 45 -1.81 -14.46 20.16
C ASP A 45 -0.31 -14.74 20.09
N GLU A 46 0.27 -14.75 18.88
CA GLU A 46 1.70 -14.92 18.62
C GLU A 46 2.46 -13.60 18.58
N PHE A 47 1.76 -12.46 18.61
CA PHE A 47 2.38 -11.15 18.59
C PHE A 47 3.12 -10.88 19.92
N GLN A 48 4.44 -11.02 19.87
CA GLN A 48 5.32 -10.92 21.05
C GLN A 48 5.58 -9.49 21.53
N GLY A 49 5.08 -8.45 20.84
CA GLY A 49 5.30 -7.06 21.23
C GLY A 49 6.72 -6.51 21.02
N ASN A 50 7.56 -7.23 20.25
CA ASN A 50 8.93 -6.81 19.94
C ASN A 50 9.00 -5.62 18.96
N SER A 51 7.88 -5.27 18.33
CA SER A 51 7.70 -4.09 17.47
C SER A 51 6.38 -3.42 17.81
N LYS A 52 6.13 -2.22 17.27
CA LYS A 52 4.79 -1.63 17.34
C LYS A 52 3.82 -2.54 16.57
N PHE A 53 2.60 -2.68 17.09
CA PHE A 53 1.54 -3.44 16.41
C PHE A 53 1.35 -3.01 14.95
N TYR A 54 1.37 -1.70 14.70
CA TYR A 54 1.27 -1.17 13.34
C TYR A 54 2.40 -1.64 12.43
N THR A 55 3.65 -1.64 12.89
CA THR A 55 4.81 -2.14 12.11
C THR A 55 4.66 -3.62 11.79
N TRP A 56 4.18 -4.43 12.73
CA TRP A 56 3.89 -5.83 12.51
C TRP A 56 2.75 -6.03 11.49
N LEU A 57 1.66 -5.26 11.60
CA LEU A 57 0.53 -5.30 10.66
C LEU A 57 0.97 -4.92 9.23
N VAL A 58 1.79 -3.88 9.11
CA VAL A 58 2.38 -3.44 7.83
C VAL A 58 3.24 -4.54 7.22
N ARG A 59 4.03 -5.27 8.02
CA ARG A 59 4.82 -6.41 7.53
C ARG A 59 3.94 -7.49 6.90
N ILE A 60 2.82 -7.83 7.54
CA ILE A 60 1.85 -8.78 6.99
C ILE A 60 1.34 -8.25 5.64
N ALA A 61 0.89 -6.99 5.59
CA ALA A 61 0.36 -6.37 4.37
C ALA A 61 1.35 -6.36 3.20
N VAL A 62 2.60 -5.99 3.46
CA VAL A 62 3.67 -5.97 2.44
C VAL A 62 3.92 -7.38 1.91
N ASN A 63 3.99 -8.38 2.79
CA ASN A 63 4.20 -9.77 2.39
C ASN A 63 3.06 -10.30 1.51
N GLU A 64 1.81 -10.03 1.89
CA GLU A 64 0.63 -10.40 1.09
C GLU A 64 0.62 -9.70 -0.27
N ALA A 65 0.87 -8.39 -0.31
CA ALA A 65 0.93 -7.63 -1.56
C ALA A 65 2.01 -8.14 -2.51
N LEU A 66 3.22 -8.41 -1.99
CA LEU A 66 4.33 -8.95 -2.80
C LEU A 66 4.06 -10.40 -3.24
N MET A 67 3.34 -11.20 -2.44
CA MET A 67 2.91 -12.54 -2.85
C MET A 67 1.89 -12.48 -4.00
N ARG A 68 0.91 -11.58 -3.89
CA ARG A 68 -0.10 -11.34 -4.93
C ARG A 68 0.54 -10.96 -6.26
N LEU A 69 1.48 -10.01 -6.25
CA LEU A 69 2.24 -9.61 -7.44
C LEU A 69 3.01 -10.78 -8.08
N ARG A 70 3.65 -11.63 -7.25
CA ARG A 70 4.37 -12.82 -7.73
C ARG A 70 3.43 -13.80 -8.41
N LYS A 71 2.26 -14.07 -7.80
CA LYS A 71 1.24 -14.96 -8.36
C LYS A 71 0.72 -14.43 -9.70
N ARG A 72 0.36 -13.14 -9.78
CA ARG A 72 -0.08 -12.48 -11.02
C ARG A 72 0.94 -12.62 -12.15
N ARG A 73 2.23 -12.48 -11.85
CA ARG A 73 3.31 -12.69 -12.84
C ARG A 73 3.45 -14.15 -13.27
N SER A 74 3.23 -15.10 -12.37
CA SER A 74 3.23 -16.54 -12.68
C SER A 74 2.03 -16.96 -13.53
N ASP A 75 0.84 -16.41 -13.22
CA ASP A 75 -0.39 -16.71 -13.95
C ASP A 75 -0.35 -16.12 -15.37
N LYS A 76 0.27 -14.94 -15.56
CA LYS A 76 0.58 -14.37 -16.88
C LYS A 76 1.65 -15.15 -17.67
N ALA A 77 2.39 -16.07 -17.04
CA ALA A 77 3.39 -16.91 -17.74
C ALA A 77 2.75 -18.14 -18.43
N VAL A 78 1.46 -18.38 -18.24
CA VAL A 78 0.64 -19.23 -19.11
C VAL A 78 0.04 -18.31 -20.18
N PRO A 79 0.34 -18.51 -21.48
CA PRO A 79 -0.14 -17.58 -22.50
C PRO A 79 -1.66 -17.69 -22.61
N LEU A 80 -2.35 -16.64 -22.17
CA LEU A 80 -3.61 -16.22 -22.73
C LEU A 80 -3.29 -14.90 -23.45
N ASP A 81 -3.38 -14.94 -24.78
CA ASP A 81 -3.28 -13.75 -25.61
C ASP A 81 -4.34 -12.75 -25.15
N GLU A 82 -3.93 -11.64 -24.54
CA GLU A 82 -4.74 -10.44 -24.43
C GLU A 82 -3.84 -9.22 -24.18
N PRO A 83 -4.11 -8.08 -24.84
CA PRO A 83 -3.28 -6.89 -24.76
C PRO A 83 -3.31 -6.29 -23.36
N VAL A 84 -2.19 -5.69 -22.97
CA VAL A 84 -2.10 -4.87 -21.76
C VAL A 84 -2.95 -3.63 -22.00
N ASP A 85 -4.14 -3.64 -21.41
CA ASP A 85 -5.00 -2.47 -21.28
C ASP A 85 -4.32 -1.48 -20.35
N THR A 86 -3.87 -0.35 -20.90
CA THR A 86 -3.51 0.85 -20.14
C THR A 86 -4.82 1.53 -19.78
N GLY A 87 -5.53 0.96 -18.79
CA GLY A 87 -6.72 1.56 -18.23
C GLY A 87 -6.36 2.87 -17.54
N GLU A 88 -6.75 3.97 -18.18
CA GLU A 88 -6.90 5.28 -17.55
C GLU A 88 -8.00 5.16 -16.50
N ASP A 89 -7.63 4.99 -15.23
CA ASP A 89 -8.51 5.29 -14.11
C ASP A 89 -7.88 6.42 -13.28
N GLU A 90 -8.37 7.61 -13.57
CA GLU A 90 -8.13 8.87 -12.89
C GLU A 90 -8.66 8.78 -11.45
N VAL A 91 -7.85 8.23 -10.54
CA VAL A 91 -8.12 8.34 -9.11
C VAL A 91 -7.47 9.62 -8.60
N VAL A 92 -8.26 10.70 -8.63
CA VAL A 92 -7.95 11.98 -7.99
C VAL A 92 -7.44 11.73 -6.56
N ARG A 93 -6.13 11.83 -6.37
CA ARG A 93 -5.53 11.87 -5.03
C ARG A 93 -5.72 13.27 -4.48
N GLU A 94 -6.75 13.46 -3.68
CA GLU A 94 -6.75 14.57 -2.73
C GLU A 94 -5.66 14.32 -1.67
N ILE A 95 -4.44 14.77 -1.97
CA ILE A 95 -3.48 15.12 -0.93
C ILE A 95 -4.02 16.40 -0.30
N ALA A 96 -4.73 16.27 0.82
CA ALA A 96 -5.31 17.41 1.52
C ALA A 96 -4.21 18.38 1.95
N VAL A 97 -4.11 19.53 1.27
CA VAL A 97 -3.34 20.70 1.72
C VAL A 97 -4.19 21.96 1.53
N TRP A 98 -4.57 22.51 2.69
CA TRP A 98 -4.91 23.90 3.06
C TRP A 98 -4.99 24.95 1.94
N GLU A 99 -6.13 25.65 1.92
CA GLU A 99 -6.59 26.67 0.95
C GLU A 99 -5.51 27.66 0.47
N GLU A 100 -5.10 27.56 -0.80
CA GLU A 100 -4.33 28.59 -1.53
C GLU A 100 -4.75 28.67 -3.02
N ASN A 101 -4.42 29.81 -3.63
CA ASN A 101 -4.78 30.37 -4.95
C ASN A 101 -4.94 29.34 -6.11
N PRO A 102 -5.96 29.46 -7.00
CA PRO A 102 -6.20 28.55 -8.12
C PRO A 102 -5.00 28.25 -9.04
N GLU A 103 -4.08 29.20 -9.27
CA GLU A 103 -2.85 28.92 -10.05
C GLU A 103 -1.90 27.96 -9.32
N ASP A 104 -1.75 28.13 -8.00
CA ASP A 104 -0.94 27.23 -7.17
C ASP A 104 -1.54 25.83 -7.07
N ARG A 105 -2.87 25.71 -7.22
CA ARG A 105 -3.55 24.41 -7.30
C ARG A 105 -3.20 23.65 -8.57
N TYR A 106 -3.31 24.30 -9.73
CA TYR A 106 -3.00 23.66 -11.02
C TYR A 106 -1.54 23.21 -11.10
N SER A 107 -0.60 24.04 -10.64
CA SER A 107 0.82 23.65 -10.62
C SER A 107 1.13 22.53 -9.61
N ARG A 108 0.38 22.40 -8.52
CA ARG A 108 0.50 21.29 -7.57
C ARG A 108 -0.09 19.99 -8.14
N GLU A 109 -1.19 20.07 -8.87
CA GLU A 109 -1.82 18.92 -9.54
C GLU A 109 -0.86 18.33 -10.58
N GLU A 110 -0.29 19.16 -11.46
CA GLU A 110 0.72 18.72 -12.46
C GLU A 110 1.97 18.12 -11.81
N LEU A 111 2.48 18.75 -10.74
CA LEU A 111 3.62 18.20 -9.98
C LEU A 111 3.26 16.88 -9.30
N GLY A 112 2.02 16.76 -8.79
CA GLY A 112 1.49 15.55 -8.17
C GLY A 112 1.45 14.39 -9.15
N GLU A 113 0.98 14.62 -10.38
CA GLU A 113 0.94 13.62 -11.45
C GLU A 113 2.36 13.13 -11.80
N ILE A 114 3.31 14.05 -12.01
CA ILE A 114 4.71 13.70 -12.32
C ILE A 114 5.32 12.86 -11.20
N LEU A 115 5.07 13.22 -9.94
CA LEU A 115 5.56 12.47 -8.78
C LEU A 115 4.92 11.08 -8.71
N ASP A 116 3.61 10.99 -8.94
CA ASP A 116 2.89 9.73 -8.94
C ASP A 116 3.39 8.79 -10.03
N GLU A 117 3.58 9.29 -11.26
CA GLU A 117 4.18 8.51 -12.35
C GLU A 117 5.59 8.05 -12.00
N ALA A 118 6.43 8.93 -11.44
CA ALA A 118 7.78 8.59 -11.04
C ALA A 118 7.80 7.49 -9.97
N ILE A 119 6.95 7.60 -8.95
CA ILE A 119 6.78 6.60 -7.88
C ILE A 119 6.25 5.28 -8.47
N GLN A 120 5.31 5.34 -9.40
CA GLN A 120 4.78 4.18 -10.10
C GLN A 120 5.80 3.50 -11.03
N SER A 121 6.79 4.23 -11.55
CA SER A 121 7.89 3.65 -12.34
C SER A 121 8.88 2.83 -11.51
N LEU A 122 8.91 3.02 -10.18
CA LEU A 122 9.81 2.30 -9.29
C LEU A 122 9.47 0.81 -9.23
N LYS A 123 10.51 -0.02 -9.05
CA LYS A 123 10.31 -1.44 -8.68
C LYS A 123 9.53 -1.51 -7.36
N PRO A 124 8.66 -2.52 -7.17
CA PRO A 124 7.79 -2.61 -6.00
C PRO A 124 8.51 -2.40 -4.67
N ILE A 125 9.70 -2.99 -4.49
CA ILE A 125 10.46 -2.87 -3.24
C ILE A 125 10.90 -1.43 -2.92
N TYR A 126 11.32 -0.64 -3.92
CA TYR A 126 11.73 0.75 -3.71
C TYR A 126 10.52 1.64 -3.43
N ARG A 127 9.41 1.36 -4.12
CA ARG A 127 8.14 2.03 -3.87
C ARG A 127 7.66 1.77 -2.45
N THR A 128 7.71 0.51 -2.00
CA THR A 128 7.36 0.14 -0.62
C THR A 128 8.21 0.91 0.39
N VAL A 129 9.54 0.96 0.21
CA VAL A 129 10.43 1.73 1.10
C VAL A 129 10.01 3.21 1.18
N PHE A 130 9.78 3.84 0.02
CA PHE A 130 9.35 5.24 -0.03
C PHE A 130 8.03 5.46 0.73
N ILE A 131 7.02 4.62 0.50
CA ILE A 131 5.73 4.76 1.18
C ILE A 131 5.90 4.59 2.68
N LEU A 132 6.65 3.58 3.12
CA LEU A 132 6.83 3.32 4.55
C LEU A 132 7.58 4.46 5.24
N ARG A 133 8.61 5.01 4.59
CA ARG A 133 9.46 6.04 5.20
C ARG A 133 8.88 7.45 5.07
N ASP A 134 8.47 7.83 3.87
CA ASP A 134 8.14 9.21 3.52
C ASP A 134 6.64 9.52 3.64
N ILE A 135 5.77 8.51 3.54
CA ILE A 135 4.30 8.70 3.65
C ILE A 135 3.78 8.21 5.00
N GLU A 136 4.19 7.02 5.43
CA GLU A 136 3.74 6.42 6.69
C GLU A 136 4.61 6.83 7.89
N GLU A 137 5.65 7.63 7.62
CA GLU A 137 6.58 8.22 8.59
C GLU A 137 7.27 7.21 9.52
N LEU A 138 7.36 5.94 9.11
CA LEU A 138 8.07 4.92 9.88
C LEU A 138 9.55 5.28 9.98
N SER A 139 10.18 5.00 11.13
CA SER A 139 11.62 5.15 11.27
C SER A 139 12.37 4.23 10.31
N ILE A 140 13.68 4.46 10.15
CA ILE A 140 14.53 3.56 9.35
C ILE A 140 14.47 2.14 9.92
N GLU A 141 14.53 2.01 11.24
CA GLU A 141 14.48 0.73 11.96
C GLU A 141 13.10 0.06 11.78
N GLU A 142 12.01 0.81 11.89
CA GLU A 142 10.65 0.30 11.69
C GLU A 142 10.41 -0.14 10.25
N THR A 143 10.91 0.64 9.28
CA THR A 143 10.84 0.30 7.85
C THR A 143 11.64 -0.97 7.58
N ALA A 144 12.85 -1.09 8.12
CA ALA A 144 13.67 -2.28 7.98
C ALA A 144 12.97 -3.50 8.61
N GLU A 145 12.40 -3.36 9.81
CA GLU A 145 11.66 -4.44 10.47
C GLU A 145 10.43 -4.89 9.66
N ALA A 146 9.70 -3.94 9.06
CA ALA A 146 8.55 -4.22 8.23
C ALA A 146 8.89 -4.96 6.92
N LEU A 147 10.14 -4.84 6.44
CA LEU A 147 10.60 -5.41 5.17
C LEU A 147 11.45 -6.69 5.32
N LYS A 148 11.64 -7.17 6.54
CA LYS A 148 12.32 -8.45 6.81
C LYS A 148 11.47 -9.65 6.43
#